data_AF-A0A3B8U4D2-F1
#
_entry.id   AF-A0A3B8U4D2-F1
#
_cell.length_a   1.000
_cell.length_b   1.000
_cell.length_c   1.000
_cell.angle_alpha   90.00
_cell.angle_beta   90.00
_cell.angle_gamma   90.00
#
_symmetry.space_group_name_H-M   'P 1'
#
loop_
_entity.id
_entity.type
_entity.pdbx_description
1 polymer ?
#
loop_
_entity_poly.entity_id
_entity_poly.type
_entity_poly.pdbx_seq_one_letter_code
_entity_poly.pdbx_strand_id
1 'polypeptide(L)'
;MKTKDLAAAFLKKAQTEKSLAPSMPGVINAFHSLFSVQELNENENQSIETILLAGLEINGPRNDFQSDAYEIKRLTKELRAIRRQELVLIGERVAAAREVFRKYKDRSFRDWMHLTFGSFKTGYNYLAFYDLYMAIPDEMKNHLKEMPAKAVYVLASHKAPLEKKIEVVK
;
A
#
# COMPACT_ATOMS: atom_id res chain seq x y z
N MET A 1 9.37 36.98 22.52
CA MET A 1 10.07 35.68 22.29
C MET A 1 9.56 35.10 20.98
N LYS A 2 10.42 34.95 19.97
CA LYS A 2 10.02 34.67 18.58
C LYS A 2 9.87 33.16 18.37
N THR A 3 8.80 32.74 17.71
CA THR A 3 8.39 31.35 17.40
C THR A 3 9.49 30.43 16.85
N LYS A 4 10.59 30.98 16.30
CA LYS A 4 11.76 30.22 15.84
C LYS A 4 12.54 29.55 16.99
N ASP A 5 12.55 30.13 18.19
CA ASP A 5 13.25 29.54 19.35
C ASP A 5 12.54 28.29 19.90
N LEU A 6 11.22 28.22 19.76
CA LEU A 6 10.42 27.09 20.23
C LEU A 6 10.62 25.85 19.34
N ALA A 7 10.72 26.03 18.03
CA ALA A 7 10.99 24.96 17.08
C ALA A 7 12.40 24.38 17.25
N ALA A 8 13.39 25.24 17.52
CA ALA A 8 14.76 24.81 17.81
C ALA A 8 14.85 24.01 19.13
N ALA A 9 14.10 24.43 20.16
CA ALA A 9 14.03 23.71 21.43
C ALA A 9 13.38 22.32 21.30
N PHE A 10 12.35 22.18 20.47
CA PHE A 10 11.68 20.90 20.20
C PHE A 10 12.60 19.90 19.47
N LEU A 11 13.32 20.36 18.45
CA LEU A 11 14.25 19.50 17.69
C LEU A 11 15.42 19.03 18.54
N LYS A 12 15.90 19.87 19.47
CA LYS A 12 17.00 19.52 20.37
C LYS A 12 16.61 18.43 21.38
N LYS A 13 15.34 18.42 21.81
CA LYS A 13 14.78 17.39 22.71
C LYS A 13 14.61 16.04 22.01
N ALA A 14 14.20 16.04 20.73
CA ALA A 14 14.11 14.81 19.93
C ALA A 14 15.48 14.18 19.61
N GLN A 15 16.55 14.98 19.57
CA GLN A 15 17.92 14.49 19.36
C GLN A 15 18.61 13.96 20.62
N THR A 16 18.08 14.27 21.82
CA THR A 16 18.68 13.82 23.10
C THR A 16 18.12 12.49 23.60
N GLU A 17 17.00 12.02 23.05
CA GLU A 17 16.49 10.67 23.29
C GLU A 17 17.27 9.68 22.41
N LYS A 18 18.48 9.37 22.87
CA LYS A 18 19.34 8.30 22.36
C LYS A 18 18.55 7.00 22.42
N SER A 19 18.16 6.49 21.25
CA SER A 19 17.42 5.25 21.08
C SER A 19 18.17 4.08 21.72
N LEU A 20 17.67 3.62 22.87
CA LEU A 20 17.92 2.27 23.36
C LEU A 20 17.13 1.33 22.46
N ALA A 21 17.73 0.91 21.34
CA ALA A 21 17.16 -0.17 20.53
C ALA A 21 17.25 -1.46 21.35
N PRO A 22 16.14 -2.09 21.74
CA PRO A 22 16.20 -3.41 22.34
C PRO A 22 16.72 -4.41 21.30
N SER A 23 17.72 -5.19 21.67
CA SER A 23 18.20 -6.34 20.90
C SER A 23 17.06 -7.34 20.73
N MET A 24 16.49 -7.42 19.54
CA MET A 24 15.34 -8.28 19.24
C MET A 24 15.75 -9.75 19.21
N PRO A 25 15.31 -10.58 20.18
CA PRO A 25 15.45 -12.03 20.09
C PRO A 25 14.30 -12.56 19.23
N GLY A 26 14.63 -13.23 18.12
CA GLY A 26 13.67 -13.89 17.24
C GLY A 26 12.89 -12.93 16.35
N VAL A 27 13.40 -12.69 15.14
CA VAL A 27 12.60 -12.10 14.05
C VAL A 27 11.53 -13.11 13.64
N ILE A 28 10.48 -13.25 14.44
CA ILE A 28 9.19 -13.69 13.94
C ILE A 28 8.87 -12.66 12.86
N ASN A 29 8.75 -13.10 11.60
CA ASN A 29 8.53 -12.23 10.44
C ASN A 29 7.28 -11.34 10.65
N ALA A 30 7.47 -10.18 11.29
CA ALA A 30 6.40 -9.22 11.60
C ALA A 30 5.71 -8.72 10.33
N PHE A 31 6.42 -8.81 9.20
CA PHE A 31 5.88 -8.53 7.88
C PHE A 31 4.71 -9.45 7.53
N HIS A 32 4.82 -10.76 7.76
CA HIS A 32 3.76 -11.71 7.44
C HIS A 32 2.49 -11.47 8.27
N SER A 33 2.64 -11.08 9.54
CA SER A 33 1.50 -10.73 10.39
C SER A 33 0.84 -9.39 10.00
N LEU A 34 1.58 -8.46 9.41
CA LEU A 34 1.08 -7.13 9.07
C LEU A 34 0.47 -7.04 7.66
N PHE A 35 0.96 -7.84 6.70
CA PHE A 35 0.64 -7.64 5.28
C PHE A 35 -0.19 -8.75 4.62
N SER A 36 -0.65 -9.76 5.34
CA SER A 36 -1.46 -10.87 4.80
C SER A 36 -0.88 -11.39 3.48
N VAL A 37 0.34 -11.90 3.55
CA VAL A 37 1.08 -12.41 2.39
C VAL A 37 0.36 -13.65 1.84
N GLN A 38 0.13 -13.66 0.53
CA GLN A 38 -0.51 -14.78 -0.16
C GLN A 38 0.53 -15.53 -0.97
N GLU A 39 0.33 -16.84 -1.11
CA GLU A 39 1.16 -17.68 -1.96
C GLU A 39 0.94 -17.42 -3.44
N LEU A 40 1.99 -17.65 -4.23
CA LEU A 40 1.91 -17.61 -5.68
C LEU A 40 1.24 -18.88 -6.19
N ASN A 41 0.45 -18.76 -7.25
CA ASN A 41 -0.07 -19.93 -7.93
C ASN A 41 1.00 -20.58 -8.82
N GLU A 42 0.71 -21.79 -9.31
CA GLU A 42 1.67 -22.58 -10.09
C GLU A 42 2.13 -21.87 -11.36
N ASN A 43 1.20 -21.21 -12.07
CA ASN A 43 1.52 -20.46 -13.29
C ASN A 43 2.47 -19.28 -13.00
N GLU A 44 2.29 -18.61 -11.87
CA GLU A 44 3.17 -17.52 -11.44
C GLU A 44 4.56 -18.02 -11.07
N ASN A 45 4.64 -19.15 -10.36
CA ASN A 45 5.91 -19.79 -10.04
C ASN A 45 6.69 -20.14 -11.31
N GLN A 46 6.02 -20.77 -12.29
CA GLN A 46 6.61 -21.15 -13.57
C GLN A 46 7.02 -19.93 -14.40
N SER A 47 6.20 -18.87 -14.38
CA SER A 47 6.51 -17.62 -15.09
C SER A 47 7.78 -16.96 -14.55
N ILE A 48 7.97 -16.93 -13.22
CA ILE A 48 9.18 -16.40 -12.59
C ILE A 48 10.41 -17.23 -12.97
N GLU A 49 10.31 -18.55 -12.90
CA GLU A 49 11.40 -19.44 -13.30
C GLU A 49 11.78 -19.23 -14.78
N THR A 50 10.78 -19.09 -15.65
CA THR A 50 11.00 -18.81 -17.08
C THR A 50 11.73 -17.49 -17.29
N ILE A 51 11.38 -16.42 -16.56
CA ILE A 51 12.06 -15.12 -16.62
C ILE A 51 13.53 -15.27 -16.21
N LEU A 52 13.81 -16.00 -15.13
CA LEU A 52 15.16 -16.23 -14.65
C LEU A 52 15.98 -17.05 -15.64
N LEU A 53 15.43 -18.14 -16.17
CA LEU A 53 16.08 -18.98 -17.18
C LEU A 53 16.39 -18.20 -18.46
N ALA A 54 15.47 -17.35 -18.91
CA ALA A 54 15.68 -16.51 -20.10
C ALA A 54 16.80 -15.47 -19.91
N GLY A 55 17.10 -15.10 -18.67
CA GLY A 55 18.19 -14.17 -18.33
C GLY A 55 19.54 -14.84 -18.06
N LEU A 56 19.64 -16.17 -18.10
CA LEU A 56 20.90 -16.87 -17.84
C LEU A 56 21.88 -16.72 -19.01
N GLU A 57 23.08 -16.24 -18.72
CA GLU A 57 24.18 -16.25 -19.66
C GLU A 57 24.94 -17.59 -19.60
N ILE A 58 25.14 -18.23 -20.76
CA ILE A 58 25.78 -19.54 -20.89
C ILE A 58 27.22 -19.56 -20.31
N ASN A 59 27.91 -18.42 -20.35
CA ASN A 59 29.27 -18.24 -19.81
C ASN A 59 29.31 -17.25 -18.63
N GLY A 60 28.17 -17.01 -17.99
CA GLY A 60 28.06 -16.09 -16.87
C GLY A 60 28.69 -16.64 -15.57
N PRO A 61 28.70 -15.84 -14.50
CA PRO A 61 29.08 -16.32 -13.18
C PRO A 61 28.20 -17.51 -12.74
N ARG A 62 28.70 -18.30 -11.79
CA ARG A 62 27.95 -19.43 -11.24
C ARG A 62 26.68 -18.90 -10.56
N ASN A 63 25.53 -19.13 -11.21
CA ASN A 63 24.23 -18.73 -10.69
C ASN A 63 23.65 -19.85 -9.81
N ASP A 64 23.19 -19.50 -8.61
CA ASP A 64 22.41 -20.41 -7.76
C ASP A 64 20.92 -20.22 -8.08
N PHE A 65 20.53 -20.75 -9.24
CA PHE A 65 19.19 -20.58 -9.79
C PHE A 65 18.08 -20.91 -8.78
N GLN A 66 18.27 -21.95 -7.96
CA GLN A 66 17.25 -22.37 -6.99
C GLN A 66 17.10 -21.34 -5.86
N SER A 67 18.22 -20.84 -5.33
CA SER A 67 18.20 -19.77 -4.32
C SER A 67 17.59 -18.48 -4.89
N ASP A 68 17.99 -18.09 -6.10
CA ASP A 68 17.49 -16.87 -6.75
C ASP A 68 15.99 -16.98 -7.06
N ALA A 69 15.54 -18.12 -7.57
CA ALA A 69 14.12 -18.37 -7.84
C ALA A 69 13.28 -18.32 -6.55
N TYR A 70 13.77 -18.91 -5.46
CA TYR A 70 13.12 -18.80 -4.16
C TYR A 70 12.99 -17.34 -3.70
N GLU A 71 14.07 -16.59 -3.81
CA GLU A 71 14.11 -15.21 -3.34
C GLU A 71 13.21 -14.28 -4.17
N ILE A 72 13.22 -14.41 -5.50
CA ILE A 72 12.33 -13.62 -6.36
C ILE A 72 10.85 -13.96 -6.12
N LYS A 73 10.51 -15.23 -5.89
CA LYS A 73 9.15 -15.62 -5.49
C LYS A 73 8.76 -14.98 -4.16
N ARG A 74 9.64 -15.02 -3.15
CA ARG A 74 9.43 -14.36 -1.86
C ARG A 74 9.18 -12.87 -2.01
N LEU A 75 10.09 -12.15 -2.69
CA LEU A 75 9.98 -10.71 -2.94
C LEU A 75 8.69 -10.36 -3.71
N THR A 76 8.29 -11.19 -4.68
CA THR A 76 7.06 -10.99 -5.44
C THR A 76 5.83 -11.03 -4.53
N LYS A 77 5.75 -12.00 -3.62
CA LYS A 77 4.66 -12.10 -2.64
C LYS A 77 4.62 -10.88 -1.72
N GLU A 78 5.78 -10.44 -1.24
CA GLU A 78 5.89 -9.29 -0.34
C GLU A 78 5.49 -7.98 -1.01
N LEU A 79 5.95 -7.73 -2.24
CA LEU A 79 5.57 -6.54 -3.00
C LEU A 79 4.07 -6.48 -3.27
N ARG A 80 3.45 -7.62 -3.58
CA ARG A 80 1.99 -7.71 -3.75
C ARG A 80 1.25 -7.44 -2.44
N ALA A 81 1.74 -7.99 -1.34
CA ALA A 81 1.17 -7.77 -0.01
C ALA A 81 1.24 -6.28 0.41
N ILE A 82 2.37 -5.62 0.17
CA ILE A 82 2.54 -4.17 0.35
C ILE A 82 1.52 -3.42 -0.49
N ARG A 83 1.46 -3.71 -1.80
CA ARG A 83 0.59 -3.01 -2.74
C ARG A 83 -0.89 -3.13 -2.37
N ARG A 84 -1.33 -4.31 -1.91
CA ARG A 84 -2.70 -4.54 -1.43
C ARG A 84 -3.06 -3.68 -0.23
N GLN A 85 -2.10 -3.44 0.66
CA GLN A 85 -2.30 -2.64 1.86
C GLN A 85 -2.12 -1.14 1.61
N GLU A 86 -1.27 -0.76 0.65
CA GLU A 86 -0.95 0.61 0.28
C GLU A 86 -2.21 1.45 0.01
N LEU A 87 -3.13 0.95 -0.81
CA LEU A 87 -4.35 1.69 -1.18
C LEU A 87 -5.24 1.99 0.03
N VAL A 88 -5.38 1.04 0.94
CA VAL A 88 -6.15 1.22 2.19
C VAL A 88 -5.49 2.28 3.05
N LEU A 89 -4.18 2.18 3.25
CA LEU A 89 -3.42 3.10 4.10
C LEU A 89 -3.46 4.53 3.55
N ILE A 90 -3.21 4.72 2.25
CA ILE A 90 -3.27 6.03 1.62
C ILE A 90 -4.70 6.59 1.72
N GLY A 91 -5.70 5.79 1.38
CA GLY A 91 -7.10 6.21 1.41
C GLY A 91 -7.58 6.61 2.81
N GLU A 92 -7.16 5.91 3.86
CA GLU A 92 -7.42 6.29 5.25
C GLU A 92 -6.84 7.67 5.58
N ARG A 93 -5.61 7.97 5.16
CA ARG A 93 -4.99 9.29 5.38
C ARG A 93 -5.71 10.39 4.59
N VAL A 94 -6.16 10.10 3.37
CA VAL A 94 -6.96 11.04 2.56
C VAL A 94 -8.32 11.30 3.22
N ALA A 95 -8.97 10.27 3.78
CA ALA A 95 -10.21 10.42 4.53
C ALA A 95 -10.00 11.26 5.80
N ALA A 96 -8.92 11.02 6.56
CA ALA A 96 -8.57 11.84 7.72
C ALA A 96 -8.32 13.31 7.33
N ALA A 97 -7.61 13.55 6.21
CA ALA A 97 -7.41 14.90 5.68
C ALA A 97 -8.74 15.55 5.28
N ARG A 98 -9.68 14.81 4.66
CA ARG A 98 -11.03 15.30 4.33
C ARG A 98 -11.74 15.86 5.56
N GLU A 99 -11.67 15.16 6.70
CA GLU A 99 -12.26 15.62 7.96
C GLU A 99 -11.60 16.89 8.49
N VAL A 100 -10.27 16.99 8.42
CA VAL A 100 -9.56 18.22 8.80
C VAL A 100 -9.98 19.39 7.91
N PHE A 101 -10.10 19.17 6.60
CA PHE A 101 -10.44 20.22 5.64
C PHE A 101 -11.91 20.67 5.67
N ARG A 102 -12.83 19.94 6.31
CA ARG A 102 -14.26 20.31 6.41
C ARG A 102 -14.53 21.70 6.99
N LYS A 103 -13.65 22.19 7.87
CA LYS A 103 -13.77 23.51 8.51
C LYS A 103 -13.15 24.66 7.71
N TYR A 104 -12.60 24.37 6.53
CA TYR A 104 -11.92 25.35 5.68
C TYR A 104 -12.73 25.66 4.42
N LYS A 105 -12.26 26.63 3.63
CA LYS A 105 -12.94 27.11 2.42
C LYS A 105 -13.20 25.99 1.42
N ASP A 106 -14.23 26.22 0.60
CA ASP A 106 -14.48 25.41 -0.57
C ASP A 106 -13.21 25.29 -1.43
N ARG A 107 -12.92 24.07 -1.91
CA ARG A 107 -11.73 23.63 -2.66
C ARG A 107 -10.41 23.42 -1.92
N SER A 108 -10.25 23.80 -0.65
CA SER A 108 -8.96 23.59 0.06
C SER A 108 -8.50 22.12 0.07
N PHE A 109 -9.44 21.19 0.26
CA PHE A 109 -9.15 19.76 0.18
C PHE A 109 -8.68 19.33 -1.22
N ARG A 110 -9.31 19.86 -2.27
CA ARG A 110 -8.97 19.56 -3.66
C ARG A 110 -7.56 20.03 -4.00
N ASP A 111 -7.22 21.24 -3.58
CA ASP A 111 -5.90 21.83 -3.83
C ASP A 111 -4.80 21.10 -3.04
N TRP A 112 -5.10 20.66 -1.81
CA TRP A 112 -4.21 19.77 -1.06
C TRP A 112 -3.98 18.42 -1.76
N MET A 113 -5.02 17.81 -2.33
CA MET A 113 -4.86 16.57 -3.12
C MET A 113 -4.01 16.81 -4.37
N HIS A 114 -4.18 17.94 -5.04
CA HIS A 114 -3.34 18.28 -6.20
C HIS A 114 -1.87 18.48 -5.78
N LEU A 115 -1.60 19.19 -4.68
CA LEU A 115 -0.26 19.36 -4.12
C LEU A 115 0.39 18.02 -3.74
N THR A 116 -0.38 17.13 -3.11
CA THR A 116 0.14 15.87 -2.54
C THR A 116 0.34 14.79 -3.59
N PHE A 117 -0.57 14.68 -4.57
CA PHE A 117 -0.59 13.58 -5.54
C PHE A 117 -0.31 14.03 -6.98
N GLY A 118 -0.02 15.31 -7.21
CA GLY A 118 0.09 15.91 -8.55
C GLY A 118 -1.26 16.04 -9.28
N SER A 119 -2.34 15.45 -8.75
CA SER A 119 -3.67 15.46 -9.36
C SER A 119 -4.75 15.21 -8.31
N PHE A 120 -5.76 16.08 -8.27
CA PHE A 120 -6.93 15.85 -7.41
C PHE A 120 -7.69 14.58 -7.81
N LYS A 121 -7.62 14.14 -9.09
CA LYS A 121 -8.25 12.88 -9.54
C LYS A 121 -7.64 11.68 -8.83
N THR A 122 -6.32 11.65 -8.67
CA THR A 122 -5.62 10.58 -7.95
C THR A 122 -6.03 10.54 -6.48
N GLY A 123 -6.09 11.70 -5.81
CA GLY A 123 -6.58 11.78 -4.44
C GLY A 123 -8.03 11.28 -4.27
N TYR A 124 -8.93 11.67 -5.18
CA TYR A 124 -10.31 11.17 -5.16
C TYR A 124 -10.41 9.68 -5.45
N ASN A 125 -9.53 9.11 -6.27
CA ASN A 125 -9.50 7.66 -6.51
C ASN A 125 -9.13 6.89 -5.24
N TYR A 126 -8.11 7.35 -4.49
CA TYR A 126 -7.76 6.74 -3.19
C TYR A 126 -8.89 6.86 -2.17
N LEU A 127 -9.55 8.03 -2.12
CA LEU A 127 -10.69 8.25 -1.25
C LEU A 127 -11.87 7.34 -1.61
N ALA A 128 -12.20 7.23 -2.91
CA ALA A 128 -13.29 6.38 -3.39
C ALA A 128 -13.01 4.89 -3.13
N PHE A 129 -11.76 4.45 -3.30
CA PHE A 129 -11.34 3.11 -2.92
C PHE A 129 -11.59 2.86 -1.43
N TYR A 130 -11.16 3.77 -0.57
CA TYR A 130 -11.30 3.60 0.88
C TYR A 130 -12.76 3.67 1.33
N ASP A 131 -13.55 4.60 0.80
CA ASP A 131 -14.98 4.69 1.10
C ASP A 131 -15.70 3.38 0.68
N LEU A 132 -15.36 2.78 -0.47
CA LEU A 132 -15.88 1.46 -0.87
C LEU A 132 -15.37 0.35 0.05
N TYR A 133 -14.08 0.33 0.37
CA TYR A 133 -13.47 -0.66 1.27
C TYR A 133 -14.14 -0.67 2.65
N MET A 134 -14.49 0.49 3.18
CA MET A 134 -15.19 0.63 4.45
C MET A 134 -16.67 0.23 4.37
N ALA A 135 -17.28 0.32 3.19
CA ALA A 135 -18.70 -0.01 2.99
C ALA A 135 -18.95 -1.50 2.74
N ILE A 136 -18.00 -2.24 2.18
CA ILE A 136 -18.17 -3.67 1.89
C ILE A 136 -17.99 -4.56 3.15
N PRO A 137 -18.62 -5.76 3.19
CA PRO A 137 -18.43 -6.73 4.26
C PRO A 137 -16.97 -7.17 4.44
N ASP A 138 -16.58 -7.51 5.66
CA ASP A 138 -15.21 -7.90 6.00
C ASP A 138 -14.70 -9.10 5.19
N GLU A 139 -15.59 -10.05 4.89
CA GLU A 139 -15.29 -11.24 4.10
C GLU A 139 -14.90 -10.91 2.66
N MET A 140 -15.37 -9.77 2.14
CA MET A 140 -15.12 -9.31 0.77
C MET A 140 -13.93 -8.36 0.66
N LYS A 141 -13.40 -7.87 1.79
CA LYS A 141 -12.31 -6.89 1.81
C LYS A 141 -11.04 -7.39 1.14
N ASN A 142 -10.71 -8.67 1.30
CA ASN A 142 -9.53 -9.25 0.66
C ASN A 142 -9.70 -9.34 -0.86
N HIS A 143 -10.87 -9.79 -1.33
CA HIS A 143 -11.20 -9.80 -2.76
C HIS A 143 -11.08 -8.40 -3.38
N LEU A 144 -11.60 -7.37 -2.72
CA LEU A 144 -11.46 -5.98 -3.19
C LEU A 144 -9.99 -5.53 -3.28
N LYS A 145 -9.15 -5.91 -2.32
CA LYS A 145 -7.71 -5.58 -2.33
C LYS A 145 -6.96 -6.29 -3.45
N GLU A 146 -7.42 -7.45 -3.89
CA GLU A 146 -6.80 -8.23 -4.97
C GLU A 146 -7.16 -7.73 -6.37
N MET A 147 -8.29 -7.03 -6.50
CA MET A 147 -8.72 -6.46 -7.78
C MET A 147 -7.71 -5.42 -8.31
N PRO A 148 -7.56 -5.30 -9.64
CA PRO A 148 -6.76 -4.24 -10.23
C PRO A 148 -7.26 -2.86 -9.80
N ALA A 149 -6.35 -2.00 -9.30
CA ALA A 149 -6.72 -0.69 -8.74
C ALA A 149 -7.62 0.15 -9.67
N LYS A 150 -7.35 0.14 -10.99
CA LYS A 150 -8.19 0.83 -11.98
C LYS A 150 -9.62 0.30 -12.02
N ALA A 151 -9.81 -1.02 -11.93
CA ALA A 151 -11.13 -1.63 -11.89
C ALA A 151 -11.89 -1.22 -10.63
N VAL A 152 -11.20 -1.19 -9.48
CA VAL A 152 -11.81 -0.73 -8.22
C VAL A 152 -12.19 0.74 -8.28
N TYR A 153 -11.35 1.61 -8.87
CA TYR A 153 -11.70 3.03 -9.02
C TYR A 153 -12.94 3.24 -9.88
N VAL A 154 -13.05 2.50 -10.99
CA VAL A 154 -14.23 2.51 -11.84
C VAL A 154 -15.46 2.01 -11.06
N LEU A 155 -15.34 0.89 -10.35
CA LEU A 155 -16.43 0.35 -9.53
C LEU A 155 -16.87 1.31 -8.43
N ALA A 156 -15.93 1.91 -7.70
CA ALA A 156 -16.19 2.83 -6.61
C ALA A 156 -16.90 4.10 -7.10
N SER A 157 -16.45 4.67 -8.23
CA SER A 157 -17.04 5.85 -8.85
C SER A 157 -18.38 5.61 -9.56
N HIS A 158 -18.72 4.36 -9.84
CA HIS A 158 -19.97 4.02 -10.52
C HIS A 158 -21.20 4.31 -9.64
N LYS A 159 -22.25 4.89 -10.23
CA LYS A 159 -23.52 5.19 -9.55
C LYS A 159 -24.42 3.96 -9.52
N ALA A 160 -23.99 2.91 -8.83
CA ALA A 160 -24.80 1.73 -8.55
C ALA A 160 -24.97 1.54 -7.03
N PRO A 161 -26.06 0.89 -6.60
CA PRO A 161 -26.22 0.43 -5.22
C PRO A 161 -25.04 -0.43 -4.77
N LEU A 162 -24.76 -0.41 -3.47
CA LEU A 162 -23.63 -1.13 -2.89
C LEU A 162 -23.72 -2.64 -3.15
N GLU A 163 -24.93 -3.20 -3.12
CA GLU A 163 -25.22 -4.62 -3.32
C GLU A 163 -24.71 -5.09 -4.69
N LYS A 164 -24.96 -4.28 -5.73
CA LYS A 164 -24.46 -4.56 -7.09
C LYS A 164 -22.94 -4.43 -7.19
N LYS A 165 -22.34 -3.52 -6.41
CA LYS A 165 -20.88 -3.41 -6.36
C LYS A 165 -20.27 -4.63 -5.68
N ILE A 166 -20.89 -5.15 -4.63
CA ILE A 166 -20.47 -6.37 -3.93
C ILE A 166 -20.53 -7.58 -4.87
N GLU A 167 -21.56 -7.68 -5.73
CA GLU A 167 -21.65 -8.76 -6.74
C GLU A 167 -20.47 -8.78 -7.70
N VAL A 168 -19.91 -7.61 -8.07
CA VAL A 168 -18.73 -7.52 -8.95
C VAL A 168 -17.42 -7.88 -8.23
N VAL A 169 -17.40 -7.77 -6.89
CA VAL A 169 -16.21 -8.09 -6.08
C VAL A 169 -16.13 -9.59 -5.75
N LYS A 170 -17.24 -10.33 -5.87
CA LYS A 170 -17.27 -11.80 -5.77
C LYS A 170 -16.58 -12.45 -6.95
#